data_AF-A0A7Y7C130-F1
#
_entry.id   AF-A0A7Y7C130-F1
#
_cell.length_a   1.000
_cell.length_b   1.000
_cell.length_c   1.000
_cell.angle_alpha   90.00
_cell.angle_beta   90.00
_cell.angle_gamma   90.00
#
_symmetry.space_group_name_H-M   'P 1'
#
loop_
_entity.id
_entity.type
_entity.pdbx_description
1 polymer ?
#
loop_
_entity_poly.entity_id
_entity_poly.type
_entity_poly.pdbx_seq_one_letter_code
_entity_poly.pdbx_strand_id
1 'polypeptide(L)'
;MNRDDLLDDLTRYVAEELLDGDAEDLDSSTPLLELGVLNSLETARMMGFVQKKYGITIPSESLKVENLQTISAIADLVYDARPRQP
;
A
#
# COMPACT_ATOMS: atom_id res chain seq x y z
N MET A 1 -3.86 0.19 15.25
CA MET A 1 -2.83 0.73 14.35
C MET A 1 -3.11 2.20 14.14
N ASN A 2 -2.10 3.05 14.27
CA ASN A 2 -2.18 4.41 13.75
C ASN A 2 -1.79 4.39 12.25
N ARG A 3 -1.82 5.55 11.60
CA ARG A 3 -1.48 5.67 10.17
C ARG A 3 0.02 5.50 9.91
N ASP A 4 0.85 5.94 10.84
CA ASP A 4 2.31 5.92 10.69
C ASP A 4 2.85 4.48 10.77
N ASP A 5 2.33 3.65 11.69
CA ASP A 5 2.64 2.22 11.77
C ASP A 5 2.28 1.51 10.46
N LEU A 6 1.13 1.87 9.88
CA LEU A 6 0.66 1.32 8.61
C LEU A 6 1.58 1.76 7.47
N LEU A 7 1.97 3.04 7.44
CA LEU A 7 2.88 3.57 6.43
C LEU A 7 4.23 2.85 6.48
N ASP A 8 4.81 2.67 7.66
CA ASP A 8 6.07 1.95 7.87
C ASP A 8 5.97 0.50 7.40
N ASP A 9 4.87 -0.18 7.72
CA ASP A 9 4.63 -1.56 7.32
C ASP A 9 4.45 -1.72 5.81
N LEU A 10 3.74 -0.78 5.16
CA LEU A 10 3.61 -0.78 3.69
C LEU A 10 4.93 -0.42 3.01
N THR A 11 5.71 0.50 3.58
CA THR A 11 7.03 0.87 3.06
C THR A 11 7.98 -0.31 3.10
N ARG A 12 8.01 -1.03 4.22
CA ARG A 12 8.79 -2.26 4.34
C ARG A 12 8.32 -3.33 3.35
N TYR A 13 7.01 -3.52 3.21
CA TYR A 13 6.48 -4.46 2.23
C TYR A 13 6.91 -4.12 0.80
N VAL A 14 6.84 -2.85 0.40
CA VAL A 14 7.29 -2.43 -0.94
C VAL A 14 8.78 -2.66 -1.12
N ALA A 15 9.60 -2.30 -0.12
CA ALA A 15 11.04 -2.52 -0.16
C ALA A 15 11.40 -4.01 -0.30
N GLU A 16 10.81 -4.87 0.53
CA GLU A 16 11.18 -6.29 0.60
C GLU A 16 10.54 -7.13 -0.52
N GLU A 17 9.25 -6.93 -0.82
CA GLU A 17 8.49 -7.81 -1.70
C GLU A 17 8.38 -7.30 -3.14
N LEU A 18 8.54 -6.00 -3.38
CA LEU A 18 8.44 -5.41 -4.72
C LEU A 18 9.79 -4.97 -5.30
N LEU A 19 10.74 -4.59 -4.44
CA LEU A 19 12.07 -4.13 -4.84
C LEU A 19 13.19 -5.12 -4.49
N ASP A 20 12.86 -6.32 -3.98
CA ASP A 20 13.84 -7.34 -3.57
C ASP A 20 14.92 -6.81 -2.60
N GLY A 21 14.56 -5.83 -1.76
CA GLY A 21 15.45 -5.15 -0.81
C GLY A 21 16.21 -3.94 -1.36
N ASP A 22 16.08 -3.63 -2.66
CA ASP A 22 16.71 -2.47 -3.31
C ASP A 22 15.87 -1.20 -3.15
N ALA A 23 15.88 -0.64 -1.93
CA ALA A 23 15.01 0.46 -1.52
C ALA A 23 15.76 1.73 -1.09
N GLU A 24 16.99 1.94 -1.57
CA GLU A 24 17.83 3.08 -1.16
C GLU A 24 17.15 4.43 -1.44
N ASP A 25 16.39 4.54 -2.55
CA ASP A 25 15.67 5.74 -2.96
C ASP A 25 14.15 5.66 -2.69
N LEU A 26 13.68 4.66 -1.93
CA LEU A 26 12.26 4.49 -1.65
C LEU A 26 11.80 5.44 -0.53
N ASP A 27 10.81 6.27 -0.83
CA ASP A 27 10.14 7.14 0.12
C ASP A 27 8.60 7.03 0.01
N SER A 28 7.90 7.56 1.03
CA SER A 28 6.43 7.49 1.10
C SER A 28 5.68 8.19 -0.05
N SER A 29 6.35 9.12 -0.74
CA SER A 29 5.86 9.90 -1.88
C SER A 29 6.39 9.43 -3.24
N THR A 30 7.23 8.38 -3.27
CA THR A 30 7.75 7.79 -4.50
C THR A 30 6.60 7.37 -5.44
N PRO A 31 6.64 7.76 -6.73
CA PRO A 31 5.57 7.47 -7.68
C PRO A 31 5.64 6.02 -8.18
N LEU A 32 5.05 5.10 -7.42
CA LEU A 32 5.18 3.65 -7.63
C LEU A 32 4.68 3.17 -9.00
N LEU A 33 3.61 3.80 -9.50
CA LEU A 33 3.03 3.48 -10.82
C LEU A 33 3.93 3.96 -11.97
N GLU A 34 4.51 5.15 -11.84
CA GLU A 34 5.36 5.73 -12.89
C GLU A 34 6.69 4.99 -13.01
N LEU A 35 7.22 4.53 -11.87
CA LEU A 35 8.44 3.70 -11.82
C LEU A 35 8.18 2.23 -12.17
N GLY A 36 6.92 1.82 -12.35
CA GLY A 36 6.55 0.43 -12.65
C GLY A 36 6.71 -0.55 -11.49
N VAL A 37 6.98 -0.05 -10.28
CA VAL A 37 7.08 -0.84 -9.03
C VAL A 37 5.73 -1.45 -8.69
N LEU A 38 4.65 -0.72 -8.96
CA LEU A 38 3.30 -1.17 -8.72
C LEU A 38 2.57 -1.35 -10.06
N ASN A 39 2.08 -2.55 -10.34
CA ASN A 39 1.10 -2.81 -11.39
C ASN A 39 -0.09 -3.62 -10.81
N SER A 40 -0.97 -4.13 -11.66
CA SER A 40 -2.16 -4.89 -11.24
C SER A 40 -1.83 -6.10 -10.36
N LEU A 41 -0.73 -6.80 -10.63
CA LEU A 41 -0.34 -7.99 -9.88
C LEU A 41 0.17 -7.64 -8.49
N GLU A 42 1.08 -6.68 -8.38
CA GLU A 42 1.65 -6.23 -7.10
C GLU A 42 0.60 -5.52 -6.28
N THR A 43 -0.33 -4.79 -6.91
CA THR A 43 -1.50 -4.22 -6.24
C THR A 43 -2.32 -5.33 -5.58
N ALA A 44 -2.66 -6.40 -6.32
CA ALA A 44 -3.41 -7.52 -5.76
C ALA A 44 -2.65 -8.22 -4.60
N ARG A 45 -1.33 -8.38 -4.71
CA ARG A 45 -0.48 -8.94 -3.64
C ARG A 45 -0.46 -8.05 -2.40
N MET A 46 -0.29 -6.75 -2.58
CA MET A 46 -0.28 -5.75 -1.50
C MET A 46 -1.63 -5.70 -0.78
N MET A 47 -2.75 -5.75 -1.52
CA MET A 47 -4.08 -5.84 -0.91
C MET A 47 -4.27 -7.15 -0.14
N GLY A 48 -3.74 -8.26 -0.64
CA GLY A 48 -3.71 -9.55 0.08
C GLY A 48 -2.90 -9.49 1.37
N PHE A 49 -1.75 -8.79 1.36
CA PHE A 49 -0.96 -8.53 2.56
C PHE A 49 -1.76 -7.72 3.60
N VAL A 50 -2.39 -6.63 3.17
CA VAL A 50 -3.24 -5.79 4.03
C VAL A 50 -4.39 -6.61 4.64
N GLN A 51 -5.08 -7.42 3.83
CA GLN A 51 -6.16 -8.28 4.29
C GLN A 51 -5.67 -9.31 5.31
N LYS A 52 -4.52 -9.96 5.05
CA LYS A 52 -3.95 -10.97 5.95
C LYS A 52 -3.46 -10.38 7.27
N LYS A 53 -2.84 -9.19 7.23
CA LYS A 53 -2.23 -8.55 8.41
C LYS A 53 -3.25 -7.79 9.25
N TYR A 54 -4.21 -7.11 8.63
CA TYR A 54 -5.13 -6.20 9.31
C TYR A 54 -6.60 -6.63 9.25
N GLY A 55 -6.94 -7.64 8.44
CA GLY A 55 -8.34 -8.04 8.23
C GLY A 55 -9.15 -7.04 7.41
N ILE A 56 -8.49 -6.09 6.73
CA ILE A 56 -9.14 -5.03 5.94
C ILE A 56 -9.25 -5.49 4.49
N THR A 57 -10.45 -5.45 3.94
CA THR A 57 -10.68 -5.71 2.52
C THR A 57 -10.90 -4.39 1.81
N ILE A 58 -10.05 -4.09 0.83
CA ILE A 58 -10.17 -2.88 0.02
C ILE A 58 -11.11 -3.17 -1.17
N PRO A 59 -12.18 -2.40 -1.35
CA PRO A 59 -13.06 -2.53 -2.50
C PRO A 59 -12.34 -2.19 -3.80
N SER A 60 -12.61 -2.93 -4.87
CA SER A 60 -11.96 -2.73 -6.18
C SER A 60 -12.22 -1.34 -6.76
N GLU A 61 -13.37 -0.73 -6.48
CA GLU A 61 -13.73 0.62 -6.91
C GLU A 61 -12.88 1.72 -6.26
N SER A 62 -12.22 1.41 -5.13
CA SER A 62 -11.29 2.31 -4.44
C SER A 62 -9.86 2.20 -4.97
N LEU A 63 -9.54 1.15 -5.76
CA LEU A 63 -8.22 0.93 -6.37
C LEU A 63 -8.02 1.78 -7.63
N LYS A 64 -8.06 3.10 -7.44
CA LYS A 64 -7.86 4.09 -8.50
C LYS A 64 -6.41 4.56 -8.51
N VAL A 65 -5.95 5.06 -9.65
CA VAL A 65 -4.59 5.61 -9.84
C VAL A 65 -4.21 6.60 -8.73
N GLU A 66 -5.11 7.52 -8.38
CA GLU A 66 -4.91 8.50 -7.30
C GLU A 66 -4.60 7.87 -5.93
N ASN A 67 -5.20 6.73 -5.62
CA ASN A 67 -5.01 6.02 -4.35
C ASN A 67 -3.84 5.04 -4.37
N LEU A 68 -3.27 4.77 -5.54
CA LEU A 68 -2.19 3.80 -5.75
C LEU A 68 -0.89 4.48 -6.19
N GLN A 69 -0.88 5.81 -6.34
CA GLN A 69 0.25 6.56 -6.88
C GLN A 69 1.50 6.47 -5.97
N THR A 70 1.32 6.47 -4.66
CA THR A 70 2.40 6.50 -3.66
C THR A 70 2.07 5.62 -2.46
N ILE A 71 3.08 5.24 -1.67
CA ILE A 71 2.87 4.45 -0.44
C ILE A 71 1.97 5.21 0.53
N SER A 72 2.16 6.53 0.66
CA SER A 72 1.32 7.40 1.50
C SER A 72 -0.15 7.36 1.07
N ALA A 73 -0.44 7.45 -0.22
CA ALA A 73 -1.81 7.38 -0.73
C ALA A 73 -2.46 6.01 -0.46
N ILE A 74 -1.68 4.93 -0.57
CA ILE A 74 -2.17 3.58 -0.25
C ILE A 74 -2.42 3.45 1.26
N ALA A 75 -1.55 4.03 2.09
CA ALA A 75 -1.76 4.06 3.53
C ALA A 75 -3.05 4.81 3.90
N ASP A 76 -3.33 5.94 3.26
CA ASP A 76 -4.60 6.68 3.43
C ASP A 76 -5.81 5.82 3.05
N LEU A 77 -5.76 5.20 1.87
CA LEU A 77 -6.80 4.31 1.37
C LEU A 77 -7.10 3.17 2.37
N VAL A 78 -6.07 2.50 2.87
CA VAL A 78 -6.22 1.39 3.83
C VAL A 78 -6.70 1.89 5.19
N TYR A 79 -6.22 3.05 5.63
CA TYR A 79 -6.64 3.68 6.88
C TYR A 79 -8.12 4.11 6.83
N ASP A 80 -8.61 4.55 5.68
CA ASP A 80 -10.01 4.97 5.52
C ASP A 80 -10.95 3.78 5.29
N ALA A 81 -10.48 2.70 4.67
CA ALA A 81 -11.23 1.48 4.45
C ALA A 81 -11.44 0.62 5.72
N ARG A 82 -10.86 1.02 6.86
CA ARG A 82 -11.13 0.36 8.13
C ARG A 82 -12.64 0.32 8.38
N PRO A 83 -13.21 -0.83 8.76
CA PRO A 83 -14.61 -0.88 9.14
C PRO A 83 -14.82 0.13 10.27
N ARG A 84 -15.75 1.08 10.09
CA ARG A 84 -16.22 1.91 11.21
C ARG A 84 -16.65 0.94 12.30
N GLN A 85 -15.86 0.85 13.37
CA GLN A 85 -16.28 0.11 14.54
C GLN A 85 -17.56 0.81 15.05
N PRO A 86 -18.65 0.06 15.26
CA PRO A 86 -19.90 0.61 15.76
C PRO A 86 -19.73 1.22 17.16
#